data_AF-A0A2D5YLF2-F1
#
_entry.id   AF-A0A2D5YLF2-F1
#
_cell.length_a   1.000
_cell.length_b   1.000
_cell.length_c   1.000
_cell.angle_alpha   90.00
_cell.angle_beta   90.00
_cell.angle_gamma   90.00
#
_symmetry.space_group_name_H-M   'P 1'
#
loop_
_entity.id
_entity.type
_entity.pdbx_description
1 polymer ?
#
loop_
_entity_poly.entity_id
_entity_poly.type
_entity_poly.pdbx_seq_one_letter_code
_entity_poly.pdbx_strand_id
1 'polypeptide(L)'
;MKDFRNDIPEKLNIFIALTSYSLSIWFLYLANTVDNYGLKFFYAILFGLIGNTIFSLLHESVHGVFSRNRSINDWFGRISAAFFPTSLTMQQIFHLGHHRRNRTDAEMFDQYYETDNKWIKKFVIYTLLTGFYWPSSPFANLVFLFCPWLFKSRSFRKNDLMNKTSFDAMLSGLDRKSAPHTKIRLEILFTIFIQALIIYTLDISLLTWFI
;
A
#
# COMPACT_ATOMS: atom_id res chain seq x y z
N MET A 1 22.87 21.47 2.40
CA MET A 1 21.65 20.75 1.94
C MET A 1 20.53 21.79 1.92
N LYS A 2 19.92 22.07 0.76
CA LYS A 2 18.79 23.02 0.67
C LYS A 2 17.64 22.46 1.52
N ASP A 3 17.00 23.29 2.36
CA ASP A 3 15.84 22.87 3.13
C ASP A 3 14.61 22.85 2.21
N PHE A 4 14.47 21.76 1.44
CA PHE A 4 13.36 21.53 0.50
C PHE A 4 11.99 21.49 1.20
N ARG A 5 11.92 21.49 2.54
CA ARG A 5 10.64 21.57 3.25
C ARG A 5 9.88 22.84 2.89
N ASN A 6 10.57 23.95 2.64
CA ASN A 6 9.94 25.21 2.25
C ASN A 6 9.37 25.20 0.83
N ASP A 7 9.68 24.18 0.02
CA ASP A 7 9.20 24.02 -1.35
C ASP A 7 7.99 23.07 -1.44
N ILE A 8 7.60 22.41 -0.33
CA ILE A 8 6.44 21.50 -0.32
C ILE A 8 5.16 22.27 -0.66
N PRO A 9 4.41 21.88 -1.72
CA PRO A 9 3.18 22.53 -2.14
C PRO A 9 1.97 22.02 -1.33
N GLU A 10 2.02 22.18 0.00
CA GLU A 10 1.09 21.55 0.95
C GLU A 10 -0.40 21.81 0.63
N LYS A 11 -0.76 23.07 0.32
CA LYS A 11 -2.15 23.42 -0.01
C LYS A 11 -2.66 22.68 -1.25
N LEU A 12 -1.80 22.53 -2.25
CA LEU A 12 -2.12 21.81 -3.48
C LEU A 12 -2.26 20.31 -3.19
N ASN A 13 -1.33 19.73 -2.41
CA ASN A 13 -1.39 18.32 -2.01
C ASN A 13 -2.70 18.00 -1.27
N ILE A 14 -3.11 18.86 -0.33
CA ILE A 14 -4.39 18.72 0.39
C ILE A 14 -5.58 18.81 -0.58
N PHE A 15 -5.59 19.79 -1.48
CA PHE A 15 -6.67 19.95 -2.46
C PHE A 15 -6.80 18.73 -3.38
N ILE A 16 -5.68 18.24 -3.92
CA ILE A 16 -5.65 17.04 -4.78
C ILE A 16 -6.09 15.82 -3.97
N ALA A 17 -5.64 15.67 -2.73
CA ALA A 17 -6.02 14.55 -1.87
C ALA A 17 -7.53 14.50 -1.62
N LEU A 18 -8.12 15.60 -1.13
CA LEU A 18 -9.56 15.66 -0.84
C LEU A 18 -10.41 15.45 -2.09
N THR A 19 -9.98 16.02 -3.23
CA THR A 19 -10.64 15.82 -4.52
C THR A 19 -10.57 14.36 -4.94
N SER A 20 -9.39 13.75 -4.85
CA SER A 20 -9.17 12.34 -5.24
C SER A 20 -9.95 11.37 -4.35
N TYR A 21 -9.99 11.61 -3.03
CA TYR A 21 -10.78 10.80 -2.10
C TYR A 21 -12.27 10.86 -2.45
N SER A 22 -12.79 12.07 -2.69
CA SER A 22 -14.19 12.29 -3.03
C SER A 22 -14.54 11.64 -4.36
N LEU A 23 -13.70 11.81 -5.40
CA LEU A 23 -13.90 11.19 -6.70
C LEU A 23 -13.81 9.66 -6.63
N SER A 24 -12.89 9.10 -5.85
CA SER A 24 -12.77 7.66 -5.67
C SER A 24 -14.03 7.07 -5.04
N ILE A 25 -14.53 7.65 -3.95
CA ILE A 25 -15.79 7.23 -3.31
C ILE A 25 -16.97 7.41 -4.27
N TRP A 26 -17.01 8.51 -5.03
CA TRP A 26 -18.08 8.80 -5.99
C TRP A 26 -18.10 7.79 -7.16
N PHE A 27 -16.96 7.47 -7.76
CA PHE A 27 -16.89 6.48 -8.84
C PHE A 27 -17.21 5.08 -8.35
N LEU A 28 -16.82 4.74 -7.12
CA LEU A 28 -17.21 3.47 -6.49
C LEU A 28 -18.73 3.40 -6.29
N TYR A 29 -19.36 4.48 -5.81
CA TYR A 29 -20.82 4.60 -5.69
C TYR A 29 -21.53 4.47 -7.06
N LEU A 30 -21.04 5.18 -8.08
CA LEU A 30 -21.59 5.08 -9.43
C LEU A 30 -21.45 3.67 -10.00
N ALA A 31 -20.30 3.02 -9.81
CA ALA A 31 -20.10 1.64 -10.21
C ALA A 31 -21.09 0.70 -9.50
N ASN A 32 -21.39 0.92 -8.22
CA ASN A 32 -22.35 0.11 -7.47
C ASN A 32 -23.80 0.30 -7.94
N THR A 33 -24.19 1.51 -8.33
CA THR A 33 -25.59 1.88 -8.62
C THR A 33 -26.02 1.66 -10.06
N VAL A 34 -25.09 1.58 -11.01
CA VAL A 34 -25.43 1.32 -12.41
C VAL A 34 -25.55 -0.18 -12.72
N ASP A 35 -26.67 -0.54 -13.35
CA ASP A 35 -26.91 -1.91 -13.84
C ASP A 35 -26.12 -2.23 -15.12
N ASN A 36 -25.78 -1.20 -15.91
CA ASN A 36 -25.06 -1.40 -17.16
C ASN A 36 -23.59 -1.77 -16.90
N TYR A 37 -23.20 -2.98 -17.30
CA TYR A 37 -21.83 -3.49 -17.12
C TYR A 37 -20.75 -2.64 -17.82
N GLY A 38 -21.05 -2.03 -18.97
CA GLY A 38 -20.12 -1.14 -19.67
C GLY A 38 -19.83 0.14 -18.88
N LEU A 39 -20.87 0.76 -18.30
CA LEU A 39 -20.71 1.91 -17.41
C LEU A 39 -20.03 1.53 -16.10
N LYS A 40 -20.36 0.38 -15.51
CA LYS A 40 -19.68 -0.14 -14.31
C LYS A 40 -18.18 -0.31 -14.56
N PHE A 41 -17.79 -0.91 -15.69
CA PHE A 41 -16.39 -1.04 -16.09
C PHE A 41 -15.71 0.32 -16.33
N PHE A 42 -16.41 1.26 -16.98
CA PHE A 42 -15.90 2.62 -17.18
C PHE A 42 -15.62 3.33 -15.84
N TYR A 43 -16.54 3.26 -14.88
CA TYR A 43 -16.34 3.84 -13.54
C TYR A 43 -15.25 3.11 -12.75
N ALA A 44 -15.09 1.80 -12.91
CA ALA A 44 -13.97 1.05 -12.32
C ALA A 44 -12.61 1.53 -12.87
N ILE A 45 -12.52 1.84 -14.17
CA ILE A 45 -11.31 2.44 -14.76
C ILE A 45 -11.03 3.81 -14.12
N LEU A 46 -12.04 4.68 -14.03
CA LEU A 46 -11.88 6.00 -13.41
C LEU A 46 -11.47 5.89 -11.92
N PHE A 47 -12.08 4.96 -11.18
CA PHE A 47 -11.71 4.63 -9.81
C PHE A 47 -10.24 4.22 -9.71
N GLY A 48 -9.78 3.31 -10.58
CA GLY A 48 -8.38 2.86 -10.61
C GLY A 48 -7.39 3.98 -10.96
N LEU A 49 -7.73 4.84 -11.93
CA LEU A 49 -6.91 5.99 -12.31
C LEU A 49 -6.78 7.01 -11.16
N ILE A 50 -7.89 7.34 -10.48
CA ILE A 50 -7.86 8.20 -9.28
C ILE A 50 -7.12 7.51 -8.13
N GLY A 51 -7.26 6.19 -8.00
CA GLY A 51 -6.49 5.38 -7.07
C GLY A 51 -4.98 5.60 -7.22
N ASN A 52 -4.45 5.65 -8.45
CA ASN A 52 -3.03 5.95 -8.66
C ASN A 52 -2.62 7.32 -8.09
N THR A 53 -3.48 8.34 -8.17
CA THR A 53 -3.24 9.64 -7.55
C THR A 53 -3.21 9.53 -6.02
N ILE A 54 -4.16 8.81 -5.41
CA ILE A 54 -4.19 8.56 -3.97
C ILE A 54 -2.92 7.82 -3.52
N PHE A 55 -2.48 6.82 -4.29
CA PHE A 55 -1.26 6.05 -4.00
C PHE A 55 0.00 6.92 -4.12
N SER A 56 0.04 7.82 -5.10
CA SER A 56 1.13 8.78 -5.23
C SER A 56 1.20 9.73 -4.04
N LEU A 57 0.05 10.20 -3.53
CA LEU A 57 0.02 11.03 -2.32
C LEU A 57 0.39 10.25 -1.06
N LEU A 58 0.00 8.98 -0.97
CA LEU A 58 0.48 8.07 0.08
C LEU A 58 2.00 7.95 0.04
N HIS A 59 2.59 7.82 -1.15
CA HIS A 59 4.03 7.77 -1.35
C HIS A 59 4.74 9.04 -0.86
N GLU A 60 4.19 10.22 -1.17
CA GLU A 60 4.70 11.49 -0.62
C GLU A 60 4.64 11.51 0.92
N SER A 61 3.54 11.03 1.51
CA SER A 61 3.40 10.92 2.96
C SER A 61 4.37 9.92 3.59
N VAL A 62 4.68 8.82 2.90
CA VAL A 62 5.67 7.82 3.32
C VAL A 62 7.06 8.47 3.43
N HIS A 63 7.44 9.29 2.44
CA HIS A 63 8.70 10.05 2.45
C HIS A 63 8.67 11.28 3.36
N GLY A 64 7.51 11.67 3.88
CA GLY A 64 7.37 12.82 4.77
C GLY A 64 7.40 14.17 4.05
N VAL A 65 7.04 14.18 2.76
CA VAL A 65 7.07 15.37 1.89
C VAL A 65 5.69 15.79 1.40
N PHE A 66 4.61 15.15 1.90
CA PHE A 66 3.24 15.59 1.62
C PHE A 66 2.95 16.97 2.26
N SER A 67 3.42 17.19 3.48
CA SER A 67 3.19 18.41 4.26
C SER A 67 4.41 18.74 5.12
N ARG A 68 4.61 20.04 5.38
CA ARG A 68 5.65 20.53 6.30
C ARG A 68 5.33 20.16 7.75
N ASN A 69 4.04 20.11 8.07
CA ASN A 69 3.57 19.68 9.36
C ASN A 69 3.51 18.15 9.41
N ARG A 70 4.29 17.57 10.33
CA ARG A 70 4.39 16.11 10.45
C ARG A 70 3.05 15.44 10.78
N SER A 71 2.22 16.08 11.59
CA SER A 71 0.90 15.55 11.94
C SER A 71 -0.02 15.50 10.73
N ILE A 72 -0.04 16.58 9.92
CA ILE A 72 -0.82 16.63 8.68
C ILE A 72 -0.34 15.56 7.69
N ASN A 73 0.98 15.47 7.44
CA ASN A 73 1.58 14.46 6.58
C ASN A 73 1.15 13.04 6.97
N ASP A 74 1.26 12.72 8.27
CA ASP A 74 0.94 11.42 8.82
C ASP A 74 -0.57 11.11 8.73
N TRP A 75 -1.45 12.07 8.99
CA TRP A 75 -2.90 11.85 8.90
C TRP A 75 -3.36 11.66 7.46
N PHE A 76 -2.90 12.50 6.53
CA PHE A 76 -3.18 12.30 5.11
C PHE A 76 -2.65 10.95 4.63
N GLY A 77 -1.45 10.55 5.05
CA GLY A 77 -0.89 9.24 4.74
C GLY A 77 -1.73 8.08 5.29
N ARG A 78 -2.25 8.17 6.53
CA ARG A 78 -3.13 7.13 7.09
C ARG A 78 -4.45 7.04 6.33
N ILE A 79 -5.03 8.18 5.94
CA ILE A 79 -6.27 8.22 5.15
C ILE A 79 -6.01 7.63 3.76
N SER A 80 -4.95 8.06 3.06
CA SER A 80 -4.59 7.47 1.75
C SER A 80 -4.35 5.97 1.84
N ALA A 81 -3.68 5.51 2.90
CA ALA A 81 -3.44 4.08 3.15
C ALA A 81 -4.74 3.29 3.41
N ALA A 82 -5.78 3.94 3.94
CA ALA A 82 -7.09 3.33 4.15
C ALA A 82 -7.82 2.99 2.85
N PHE A 83 -7.53 3.67 1.73
CA PHE A 83 -8.01 3.28 0.40
C PHE A 83 -7.31 2.01 -0.13
N PHE A 84 -6.18 1.60 0.45
CA PHE A 84 -5.39 0.42 0.07
C PHE A 84 -5.24 -0.58 1.22
N PRO A 85 -6.30 -0.81 2.01
CA PRO A 85 -6.34 -1.41 3.35
C PRO A 85 -5.00 -1.75 4.02
N THR A 86 -4.14 -0.74 4.23
CA THR A 86 -2.76 -0.91 4.73
C THR A 86 -2.40 0.11 5.81
N SER A 87 -1.41 -0.17 6.65
CA SER A 87 -0.83 0.80 7.58
C SER A 87 0.18 1.73 6.89
N LEU A 88 0.09 3.05 7.15
CA LEU A 88 1.11 4.02 6.74
C LEU A 88 2.49 3.65 7.30
N THR A 89 2.55 3.28 8.58
CA THR A 89 3.82 2.96 9.25
C THR A 89 4.45 1.68 8.66
N MET A 90 3.65 0.68 8.34
CA MET A 90 4.13 -0.53 7.67
C MET A 90 4.65 -0.22 6.26
N GLN A 91 3.93 0.61 5.50
CA GLN A 91 4.37 1.13 4.20
C GLN A 91 5.70 1.89 4.33
N GLN A 92 5.87 2.75 5.33
CA GLN A 92 7.14 3.44 5.60
C GLN A 92 8.31 2.49 5.85
N ILE A 93 8.09 1.45 6.66
CA ILE A 93 9.14 0.47 6.97
C ILE A 93 9.59 -0.27 5.71
N PHE A 94 8.63 -0.77 4.92
CA PHE A 94 8.93 -1.57 3.74
C PHE A 94 9.47 -0.72 2.59
N HIS A 95 8.82 0.40 2.28
CA HIS A 95 9.19 1.28 1.18
C HIS A 95 10.55 1.96 1.39
N LEU A 96 10.81 2.53 2.57
CA LEU A 96 12.12 3.14 2.85
C LEU A 96 13.20 2.07 3.00
N GLY A 97 12.83 0.89 3.48
CA GLY A 97 13.70 -0.28 3.44
C GLY A 97 14.09 -0.64 2.01
N HIS A 98 13.11 -0.69 1.10
CA HIS A 98 13.30 -0.95 -0.31
C HIS A 98 14.30 0.04 -0.90
N HIS A 99 14.06 1.35 -0.75
CA HIS A 99 15.00 2.38 -1.24
C HIS A 99 16.43 2.20 -0.73
N ARG A 100 16.61 1.75 0.52
CA ARG A 100 17.93 1.50 1.11
C ARG A 100 18.64 0.30 0.51
N ARG A 101 17.90 -0.75 0.12
CA ARG A 101 18.45 -2.03 -0.38
C ARG A 101 18.29 -2.21 -1.88
N ASN A 102 17.60 -1.30 -2.54
CA ASN A 102 17.33 -1.36 -3.96
C ASN A 102 18.64 -1.52 -4.72
N ARG A 103 18.70 -2.49 -5.64
CA ARG A 103 19.91 -2.86 -6.41
C ARG A 103 21.07 -3.38 -5.56
N THR A 104 20.77 -4.03 -4.45
CA THR A 104 21.73 -4.86 -3.71
C THR A 104 21.32 -6.32 -3.83
N ASP A 105 22.22 -7.24 -3.48
CA ASP A 105 21.92 -8.68 -3.46
C ASP A 105 20.71 -9.03 -2.57
N ALA A 106 20.41 -8.18 -1.58
CA ALA A 106 19.26 -8.36 -0.71
C ALA A 106 17.92 -8.05 -1.42
N GLU A 107 17.91 -7.17 -2.42
CA GLU A 107 16.68 -6.69 -3.06
C GLU A 107 16.94 -6.25 -4.51
N MET A 108 16.88 -7.23 -5.42
CA MET A 108 17.00 -7.01 -6.87
C MET A 108 16.11 -7.97 -7.66
N PHE A 109 14.83 -7.59 -7.79
CA PHE A 109 13.81 -8.42 -8.43
C PHE A 109 13.72 -8.21 -9.95
N ASP A 110 14.23 -7.08 -10.47
CA ASP A 110 14.15 -6.66 -11.86
C ASP A 110 15.31 -7.19 -12.73
N GLN A 111 16.37 -7.68 -12.11
CA GLN A 111 17.50 -8.31 -12.80
C GLN A 111 17.42 -9.84 -12.74
N TYR A 112 18.11 -10.48 -13.68
CA TYR A 112 18.16 -11.92 -13.85
C TYR A 112 19.60 -12.43 -13.78
N TYR A 113 19.88 -13.33 -12.84
CA TYR A 113 21.17 -14.01 -12.71
C TYR A 113 21.11 -15.45 -13.20
N GLU A 114 22.27 -16.04 -13.54
CA GLU A 114 22.35 -17.44 -13.98
C GLU A 114 21.84 -18.43 -12.93
N THR A 115 21.99 -18.10 -11.64
CA THR A 115 21.53 -18.90 -10.51
C THR A 115 20.03 -18.74 -10.21
N ASP A 116 19.35 -17.78 -10.86
CA ASP A 116 17.95 -17.50 -10.59
C ASP A 116 17.02 -18.55 -11.21
N ASN A 117 15.91 -18.80 -10.51
CA ASN A 117 14.81 -19.59 -11.07
C ASN A 117 13.96 -18.72 -12.02
N LYS A 118 14.01 -19.06 -13.32
CA LYS A 118 13.26 -18.37 -14.40
C LYS A 118 11.77 -18.23 -14.13
N TRP A 119 11.12 -19.27 -13.61
CA TRP A 119 9.68 -19.27 -13.38
C TRP A 119 9.29 -18.36 -12.24
N ILE A 120 10.06 -18.35 -11.15
CA ILE A 120 9.83 -17.47 -10.01
C ILE A 120 10.03 -16.00 -10.42
N LYS A 121 11.11 -15.69 -11.15
CA LYS A 121 11.35 -14.30 -11.62
C LYS A 121 10.24 -13.80 -12.55
N LYS A 122 9.80 -14.63 -13.51
CA LYS A 122 8.64 -14.31 -14.35
C LYS A 122 7.39 -14.09 -13.51
N PHE A 123 7.10 -14.99 -12.58
CA PHE A 123 5.95 -14.87 -11.70
C PHE A 123 5.97 -13.55 -10.91
N VAL A 124 7.10 -13.20 -10.29
CA VAL A 124 7.27 -11.94 -9.55
C VAL A 124 7.04 -10.72 -10.45
N ILE A 125 7.71 -10.65 -11.60
CA ILE A 125 7.59 -9.50 -12.53
C ILE A 125 6.16 -9.37 -13.07
N TYR A 126 5.54 -10.45 -13.54
CA TYR A 126 4.17 -10.38 -14.05
C TYR A 126 3.14 -10.09 -12.96
N THR A 127 3.37 -10.57 -11.73
CA THR A 127 2.52 -10.25 -10.57
C THR A 127 2.60 -8.75 -10.23
N LEU A 128 3.78 -8.13 -10.37
CA LEU A 128 3.93 -6.68 -10.23
C LEU A 128 3.27 -5.90 -11.37
N LEU A 129 3.49 -6.29 -12.63
CA LEU A 129 2.97 -5.59 -13.81
C LEU A 129 1.45 -5.65 -13.95
N THR A 130 0.85 -6.79 -13.60
CA THR A 130 -0.61 -7.00 -13.72
C THR A 130 -1.37 -6.51 -12.48
N GLY A 131 -0.68 -6.03 -11.45
CA GLY A 131 -1.29 -5.65 -10.19
C GLY A 131 -1.70 -6.83 -9.31
N PHE A 132 -1.44 -8.08 -9.71
CA PHE A 132 -1.73 -9.26 -8.89
C PHE A 132 -0.94 -9.29 -7.58
N TYR A 133 0.11 -8.47 -7.44
CA TYR A 133 0.80 -8.26 -6.17
C TYR A 133 -0.07 -7.50 -5.16
N TRP A 134 -1.04 -6.71 -5.63
CA TRP A 134 -1.78 -5.75 -4.81
C TRP A 134 -2.49 -6.40 -3.60
N PRO A 135 -3.19 -7.55 -3.74
CA PRO A 135 -3.81 -8.25 -2.60
C PRO A 135 -2.82 -8.67 -1.51
N SER A 136 -1.52 -8.78 -1.81
CA SER A 136 -0.51 -9.12 -0.80
C SER A 136 -0.41 -8.07 0.32
N SER A 137 -0.67 -6.79 0.01
CA SER A 137 -0.62 -5.70 0.99
C SER A 137 -1.71 -5.83 2.07
N PRO A 138 -3.02 -5.84 1.74
CA PRO A 138 -4.06 -6.03 2.76
C PRO A 138 -3.94 -7.39 3.45
N PHE A 139 -3.55 -8.45 2.73
CA PHE A 139 -3.32 -9.76 3.34
C PHE A 139 -2.19 -9.71 4.39
N ALA A 140 -1.03 -9.13 4.06
CA ALA A 140 0.08 -9.00 4.99
C ALA A 140 -0.29 -8.17 6.23
N ASN A 141 -1.10 -7.12 6.06
CA ASN A 141 -1.62 -6.33 7.18
C ASN A 141 -2.55 -7.16 8.07
N LEU A 142 -3.46 -7.96 7.51
CA LEU A 142 -4.32 -8.87 8.29
C LEU A 142 -3.49 -9.91 9.05
N VAL A 143 -2.52 -10.54 8.39
CA VAL A 143 -1.60 -11.48 9.05
C VAL A 143 -0.83 -10.78 10.16
N PHE A 144 -0.38 -9.53 9.96
CA PHE A 144 0.32 -8.78 11.01
C PHE A 144 -0.59 -8.40 12.18
N LEU A 145 -1.87 -8.11 11.92
CA LEU A 145 -2.85 -7.74 12.94
C LEU A 145 -3.11 -8.90 13.92
N PHE A 146 -3.32 -10.11 13.39
CA PHE A 146 -3.68 -11.29 14.18
C PHE A 146 -2.46 -12.12 14.60
N CYS A 147 -1.49 -12.25 13.70
CA CYS A 147 -0.37 -13.18 13.82
C CYS A 147 1.01 -12.50 13.64
N PRO A 148 1.33 -11.41 14.36
CA PRO A 148 2.58 -10.66 14.17
C PRO A 148 3.85 -11.49 14.46
N TRP A 149 3.74 -12.58 15.21
CA TRP A 149 4.86 -13.49 15.48
C TRP A 149 5.33 -14.26 14.24
N LEU A 150 4.46 -14.45 13.22
CA LEU A 150 4.86 -15.12 11.97
C LEU A 150 5.98 -14.34 11.27
N PHE A 151 5.93 -13.02 11.32
CA PHE A 151 6.97 -12.12 10.80
C PHE A 151 8.30 -12.19 11.56
N LYS A 152 8.37 -12.91 12.68
CA LYS A 152 9.61 -13.20 13.42
C LYS A 152 10.02 -14.66 13.34
N SER A 153 9.13 -15.53 12.83
CA SER A 153 9.38 -16.96 12.78
C SER A 153 10.50 -17.29 11.80
N ARG A 154 11.53 -17.99 12.30
CA ARG A 154 12.65 -18.45 11.47
C ARG A 154 12.17 -19.34 10.33
N SER A 155 11.21 -20.23 10.57
CA SER A 155 10.68 -21.15 9.55
C SER A 155 9.90 -20.42 8.46
N PHE A 156 9.20 -19.35 8.83
CA PHE A 156 8.50 -18.50 7.86
C PHE A 156 9.48 -17.70 7.00
N ARG A 157 10.54 -17.16 7.61
CA ARG A 157 11.48 -16.24 6.94
C ARG A 157 12.63 -16.91 6.20
N LYS A 158 13.18 -17.98 6.76
CA LYS A 158 14.36 -18.67 6.24
C LYS A 158 13.97 -19.90 5.43
N ASN A 159 13.15 -19.69 4.40
CA ASN A 159 12.86 -20.71 3.40
C ASN A 159 13.30 -20.24 2.00
N ASP A 160 13.42 -21.19 1.09
CA ASP A 160 13.92 -20.98 -0.26
C ASP A 160 13.12 -19.93 -1.06
N LEU A 161 11.79 -19.91 -0.89
CA LEU A 161 10.92 -18.95 -1.57
C LEU A 161 11.14 -17.51 -1.07
N MET A 162 11.26 -17.30 0.23
CA MET A 162 11.48 -15.97 0.81
C MET A 162 12.84 -15.39 0.41
N ASN A 163 13.85 -16.24 0.30
CA ASN A 163 15.17 -15.84 -0.19
C ASN A 163 15.09 -15.40 -1.67
N LYS A 164 14.43 -16.20 -2.52
CA LYS A 164 14.31 -15.93 -3.96
C LYS A 164 13.44 -14.71 -4.30
N THR A 165 12.58 -14.28 -3.37
CA THR A 165 11.67 -13.15 -3.54
C THR A 165 12.11 -11.90 -2.78
N SER A 166 13.27 -11.92 -2.10
CA SER A 166 13.77 -10.83 -1.26
C SER A 166 12.84 -10.45 -0.08
N PHE A 167 11.85 -11.27 0.23
CA PHE A 167 10.81 -10.95 1.21
C PHE A 167 11.38 -10.82 2.63
N ASP A 168 12.36 -11.66 2.98
CA ASP A 168 13.04 -11.58 4.29
C ASP A 168 13.70 -10.21 4.52
N ALA A 169 14.36 -9.66 3.48
CA ALA A 169 14.99 -8.36 3.53
C ALA A 169 13.96 -7.24 3.74
N MET A 170 12.77 -7.36 3.14
CA MET A 170 11.66 -6.43 3.35
C MET A 170 11.17 -6.45 4.81
N LEU A 171 11.04 -7.64 5.41
CA LEU A 171 10.59 -7.80 6.79
C LEU A 171 11.61 -7.35 7.84
N SER A 172 12.90 -7.28 7.50
CA SER A 172 13.98 -6.90 8.43
C SER A 172 13.76 -5.58 9.17
N GLY A 173 12.97 -4.66 8.58
CA GLY A 173 12.61 -3.39 9.23
C GLY A 173 11.75 -3.56 10.48
N LEU A 174 10.99 -4.66 10.58
CA LEU A 174 10.14 -5.00 11.73
C LEU A 174 10.92 -5.68 12.87
N ASP A 175 12.15 -6.11 12.63
CA ASP A 175 13.00 -6.73 13.66
C ASP A 175 13.58 -5.73 14.66
N ARG A 176 13.53 -4.45 14.31
CA ARG A 176 14.01 -3.38 15.19
C ARG A 176 13.21 -3.43 16.50
N LYS A 177 13.92 -3.45 17.63
CA LYS A 177 13.28 -3.41 18.96
C LYS A 177 12.32 -2.21 19.13
N SER A 178 12.61 -1.12 18.41
CA SER A 178 11.79 0.11 18.36
C SER A 178 10.68 0.10 17.32
N ALA A 179 10.46 -1.00 16.59
CA ALA A 179 9.37 -1.08 15.63
C ALA A 179 8.03 -0.82 16.35
N PRO A 180 7.20 0.12 15.86
CA PRO A 180 6.01 0.54 16.58
C PRO A 180 4.82 -0.40 16.29
N HIS A 181 4.91 -1.65 16.74
CA HIS A 181 3.92 -2.71 16.45
C HIS A 181 2.48 -2.30 16.81
N THR A 182 2.26 -1.69 17.97
CA THR A 182 0.93 -1.23 18.39
C THR A 182 0.37 -0.17 17.45
N LYS A 183 1.21 0.78 17.02
CA LYS A 183 0.81 1.82 16.06
C LYS A 183 0.40 1.20 14.72
N ILE A 184 1.18 0.25 14.22
CA ILE A 184 0.86 -0.48 12.98
C ILE A 184 -0.51 -1.17 13.12
N ARG A 185 -0.76 -1.88 14.22
CA ARG A 185 -2.05 -2.56 14.44
C ARG A 185 -3.22 -1.58 14.54
N LEU A 186 -3.05 -0.45 15.22
CA LEU A 186 -4.08 0.60 15.29
C LEU A 186 -4.36 1.22 13.92
N GLU A 187 -3.33 1.44 13.11
CA GLU A 187 -3.51 1.92 11.73
C GLU A 187 -4.22 0.88 10.86
N ILE A 188 -3.95 -0.42 11.03
CA ILE A 188 -4.69 -1.49 10.33
C ILE A 188 -6.15 -1.53 10.77
N LEU A 189 -6.43 -1.43 12.07
CA LEU A 189 -7.81 -1.36 12.56
C LEU A 189 -8.54 -0.13 12.02
N PHE A 190 -7.84 1.01 11.92
CA PHE A 190 -8.37 2.21 11.30
C PHE A 190 -8.72 2.00 9.83
N THR A 191 -7.88 1.33 9.04
CA THR A 191 -8.20 1.08 7.64
C THR A 191 -9.37 0.11 7.46
N ILE A 192 -9.45 -0.95 8.29
CA ILE A 192 -10.59 -1.86 8.32
C ILE A 192 -11.88 -1.10 8.65
N PHE A 193 -11.83 -0.20 9.64
CA PHE A 193 -12.98 0.63 10.00
C PHE A 193 -13.43 1.54 8.84
N ILE A 194 -12.50 2.19 8.14
CA ILE A 194 -12.83 3.03 6.98
C ILE A 194 -13.43 2.20 5.85
N GLN A 195 -12.87 1.02 5.56
CA GLN A 195 -13.42 0.12 4.54
C GLN A 195 -14.84 -0.35 4.90
N ALA A 196 -15.05 -0.76 6.16
CA ALA A 196 -16.38 -1.13 6.64
C ALA A 196 -17.36 0.04 6.57
N LEU A 197 -16.92 1.26 6.90
CA LEU A 197 -17.73 2.46 6.79
C LEU A 197 -18.14 2.73 5.34
N ILE A 198 -17.22 2.65 4.38
CA ILE A 198 -17.50 2.85 2.95
C ILE A 198 -18.49 1.80 2.43
N ILE A 199 -18.28 0.52 2.77
CA ILE A 199 -19.18 -0.57 2.37
C ILE A 199 -20.59 -0.33 2.93
N TYR A 200 -20.67 0.01 4.22
CA TYR A 200 -21.94 0.24 4.90
C TYR A 200 -22.68 1.48 4.37
N THR A 201 -22.00 2.60 4.15
CA THR A 201 -22.64 3.86 3.74
C THR A 201 -23.08 3.86 2.28
N LEU A 202 -22.37 3.13 1.42
CA LEU A 202 -22.68 3.06 -0.02
C LEU A 202 -23.45 1.79 -0.41
N ASP A 203 -23.81 0.95 0.58
CA ASP A 203 -24.46 -0.36 0.39
C ASP A 203 -23.74 -1.19 -0.70
N ILE A 204 -22.42 -1.26 -0.59
CA ILE A 204 -21.57 -1.90 -1.59
C ILE A 204 -21.76 -3.40 -1.52
N SER A 205 -22.17 -4.01 -2.64
CA SER A 205 -22.20 -5.45 -2.74
C SER A 205 -20.78 -6.04 -2.62
N LEU A 206 -20.63 -7.24 -2.05
CA LEU A 206 -19.32 -7.89 -2.00
C LEU A 206 -18.70 -8.02 -3.40
N LEU A 207 -19.52 -8.24 -4.43
CA LEU A 207 -19.06 -8.31 -5.81
C LEU A 207 -18.44 -7.00 -6.28
N THR A 208 -19.08 -5.85 -6.00
CA THR A 208 -18.54 -4.52 -6.33
C THR A 208 -17.30 -4.19 -5.52
N TRP A 209 -17.15 -4.73 -4.31
CA TRP A 209 -15.94 -4.53 -3.50
C TRP A 209 -14.73 -5.33 -4.00
N PHE A 210 -14.96 -6.49 -4.64
CA PHE A 210 -13.92 -7.36 -5.18
C PHE A 210 -13.52 -7.05 -6.64
N ILE A 211 -14.38 -6.38 -7.42
CA ILE A 211 -14.15 -5.97 -8.82
C ILE A 211 -13.52 -4.58 -8.84
#